data_AF-A0A4Y3UG76-F1
#
_entry.id   AF-A0A4Y3UG76-F1
#
_cell.length_a   1.000
_cell.length_b   1.000
_cell.length_c   1.000
_cell.angle_alpha   90.00
_cell.angle_beta   90.00
_cell.angle_gamma   90.00
#
_symmetry.space_group_name_H-M   'P 1'
#
loop_
_entity.id
_entity.type
_entity.pdbx_description
1 polymer ?
#
loop_
_entity_poly.entity_id
_entity_poly.type
_entity_poly.pdbx_seq_one_letter_code
_entity_poly.pdbx_strand_id
1 'polypeptide(L)'
;MAGRLVSAAATGPLPRVIVPPGWAAIPVGVPPGWAAIPVGADNDDTAREVFREAWRTGPRDSIGPFIHRLEEWLVSVLDDARDAGCFRVILPLGVPWQVPVSTAISLSFAPAARPAGGEQRLTDAGPAWRAVTDLPVADADPESLALLRTIEYAWPLPDGAGMLIAFASISGQPVAEFAPVADALTVLVETMLDALDWPPSGGAPSATAPAPTREEATR
;
A
#
# COMPACT_ATOMS: atom_id res chain seq x y z
N MET A 1 9.67 18.31 -10.53
CA MET A 1 9.48 17.38 -11.67
C MET A 1 9.17 16.03 -11.08
N ALA A 2 7.93 15.56 -11.22
CA ALA A 2 7.50 14.27 -10.68
C ALA A 2 8.04 13.14 -11.55
N GLY A 3 8.73 12.18 -10.93
CA GLY A 3 9.15 10.95 -11.59
C GLY A 3 7.90 10.14 -11.94
N ARG A 4 7.61 10.02 -13.24
CA ARG A 4 6.61 9.09 -13.76
C ARG A 4 6.95 7.69 -13.25
N LEU A 5 6.00 7.06 -12.57
CA LEU A 5 6.00 5.61 -12.40
C LEU A 5 6.07 4.99 -13.80
N VAL A 6 7.22 4.41 -14.15
CA VAL A 6 7.37 3.67 -15.40
C VAL A 6 6.64 2.35 -15.21
N SER A 7 5.35 2.36 -15.56
CA SER A 7 4.55 1.16 -15.75
C SER A 7 5.16 0.35 -16.90
N ALA A 8 5.60 -0.87 -16.61
CA ALA A 8 5.87 -1.85 -17.65
C ALA A 8 4.53 -2.14 -18.35
N ALA A 9 4.40 -1.69 -19.60
CA ALA A 9 3.17 -1.72 -20.36
C ALA A 9 2.65 -3.15 -20.57
N ALA A 10 1.61 -3.53 -19.83
CA ALA A 10 0.67 -4.55 -20.26
C ALA A 10 -0.34 -3.89 -21.19
N THR A 11 -0.14 -4.02 -22.50
CA THR A 11 -0.99 -3.43 -23.53
C THR A 11 -2.32 -4.19 -23.62
N GLY A 12 -3.28 -3.81 -22.79
CA GLY A 12 -4.66 -4.30 -22.83
C GLY A 12 -5.49 -3.76 -21.67
N PRO A 13 -6.83 -3.62 -21.79
CA PRO A 13 -7.66 -3.25 -20.65
C PRO A 13 -7.51 -4.33 -19.57
N LEU A 14 -6.92 -3.97 -18.43
CA LEU A 14 -6.77 -4.87 -17.30
C LEU A 14 -8.17 -5.30 -16.82
N PRO A 15 -8.40 -6.60 -16.58
CA PRO A 15 -9.67 -7.06 -16.06
C PRO A 15 -9.96 -6.33 -14.74
N ARG A 16 -11.16 -5.75 -14.62
CA ARG A 16 -11.64 -5.14 -13.38
C ARG A 16 -11.58 -6.19 -12.28
N VAL A 17 -10.62 -6.04 -11.36
CA VAL A 17 -10.50 -6.92 -10.21
C VAL A 17 -11.58 -6.51 -9.21
N ILE A 18 -12.53 -7.42 -8.97
CA ILE A 18 -13.56 -7.24 -7.95
C ILE A 18 -12.88 -7.51 -6.61
N VAL A 19 -12.64 -6.46 -5.83
CA VAL A 19 -12.22 -6.60 -4.44
C VAL A 19 -13.35 -7.31 -3.67
N PRO A 20 -13.15 -8.50 -3.10
CA PRO A 20 -14.23 -9.17 -2.40
C PRO A 20 -14.59 -8.38 -1.12
N PRO A 21 -15.88 -8.36 -0.72
CA PRO A 21 -16.30 -7.68 0.51
C PRO A 21 -15.52 -8.17 1.73
N GLY A 22 -14.96 -7.26 2.52
CA GLY A 22 -14.14 -7.58 3.71
C GLY A 22 -12.62 -7.51 3.51
N TRP A 23 -12.14 -7.53 2.26
CA TRP A 23 -10.70 -7.49 1.95
C TRP A 23 -10.12 -6.08 1.98
N ALA A 24 -10.97 -5.05 1.98
CA ALA A 24 -10.59 -3.68 2.29
C ALA A 24 -10.06 -3.52 3.73
N ALA A 25 -10.14 -4.54 4.57
CA ALA A 25 -9.72 -4.50 5.97
C ALA A 25 -8.41 -5.24 6.26
N ILE A 26 -7.61 -5.65 5.25
CA ILE A 26 -6.31 -6.33 5.49
C ILE A 26 -5.47 -5.47 6.46
N PRO A 27 -5.22 -5.94 7.69
CA PRO A 27 -4.40 -5.19 8.63
C PRO A 27 -2.95 -5.23 8.17
N VAL A 28 -2.37 -4.04 7.99
CA VAL A 28 -0.92 -3.87 7.90
C VAL A 28 -0.53 -2.99 9.08
N GLY A 29 0.28 -3.53 9.98
CA GLY A 29 0.87 -2.74 11.05
C GLY A 29 1.78 -1.68 10.45
N VAL A 30 1.38 -0.41 10.48
CA VAL A 30 2.20 0.69 9.98
C VAL A 30 2.97 1.36 11.13
N PRO A 31 4.24 1.77 10.92
CA PRO A 31 5.00 2.49 11.92
C PRO A 31 4.36 3.85 12.28
N PRO A 32 4.71 4.45 13.42
CA PRO A 32 4.35 5.83 13.70
C PRO A 32 4.77 6.77 12.56
N GLY A 33 3.87 7.69 12.19
CA GLY A 33 4.10 8.62 11.07
C GLY A 33 3.84 8.02 9.68
N TRP A 34 3.33 6.80 9.58
CA TRP A 34 2.86 6.22 8.33
C TRP A 34 1.34 6.12 8.30
N ALA A 35 0.77 6.15 7.10
CA ALA A 35 -0.66 6.00 6.89
C ALA A 35 -0.93 4.95 5.82
N ALA A 36 -1.90 4.06 6.11
CA ALA A 36 -2.51 3.17 5.13
C ALA A 36 -3.78 3.84 4.58
N ILE A 37 -3.70 4.31 3.34
CA ILE A 37 -4.71 5.17 2.72
C ILE A 37 -5.51 4.34 1.71
N PRO A 38 -6.84 4.28 1.80
CA PRO A 38 -7.65 3.58 0.81
C PRO A 38 -7.57 4.29 -0.55
N VAL A 39 -7.56 3.50 -1.62
CA VAL A 39 -7.69 4.01 -2.99
C VAL A 39 -9.14 3.81 -3.42
N GLY A 40 -9.83 4.90 -3.71
CA GLY A 40 -11.27 4.92 -3.97
C GLY A 40 -11.62 5.47 -5.35
N ALA A 41 -12.92 5.58 -5.64
CA ALA A 41 -13.40 6.28 -6.83
C ALA A 41 -13.34 7.82 -6.68
N ASP A 42 -13.34 8.31 -5.44
CA ASP A 42 -13.22 9.72 -5.08
C ASP A 42 -12.03 9.89 -4.11
N ASN A 43 -10.88 10.21 -4.68
CA ASN A 43 -9.63 10.35 -3.94
C ASN A 43 -9.46 11.75 -3.32
N ASP A 44 -10.23 12.75 -3.78
CA ASP A 44 -10.23 14.11 -3.23
C ASP A 44 -10.66 14.11 -1.77
N ASP A 45 -11.81 13.50 -1.46
CA ASP A 45 -12.32 13.42 -0.09
C ASP A 45 -11.40 12.61 0.82
N THR A 46 -10.76 11.58 0.27
CA THR A 46 -9.76 10.78 0.99
C THR A 46 -8.55 11.63 1.35
N ALA A 47 -8.02 12.42 0.41
CA ALA A 47 -6.87 13.29 0.66
C ALA A 47 -7.19 14.39 1.70
N ARG A 48 -8.36 15.02 1.61
CA ARG A 48 -8.81 16.01 2.61
C ARG A 48 -8.93 15.39 4.00
N GLU A 49 -9.42 14.16 4.08
CA GLU A 49 -9.52 13.44 5.36
C GLU A 49 -8.15 13.18 5.97
N VAL A 50 -7.19 12.69 5.17
CA VAL A 50 -5.81 12.44 5.61
C VAL A 50 -5.17 13.68 6.23
N PHE A 51 -5.39 14.87 5.66
CA PHE A 51 -4.82 16.12 6.16
C PHE A 51 -5.74 16.93 7.08
N ARG A 52 -6.90 16.38 7.50
CA ARG A 52 -7.88 17.09 8.33
C ARG A 52 -7.29 17.64 9.62
N GLU A 53 -6.41 16.88 10.29
CA GLU A 53 -5.80 17.33 11.54
C GLU A 53 -4.75 18.44 11.33
N ALA A 54 -4.03 18.41 10.21
CA ALA A 54 -3.09 19.47 9.84
C ALA A 54 -3.83 20.81 9.62
N TRP A 55 -5.03 20.75 9.05
CA TRP A 55 -5.91 21.92 8.93
C TRP A 55 -6.39 22.49 10.27
N ARG A 56 -6.47 21.68 11.32
CA ARG A 56 -6.93 22.09 12.65
C ARG A 56 -5.84 22.73 13.51
N THR A 57 -4.59 22.39 13.27
CA THR A 57 -3.45 22.71 14.15
C THR A 57 -2.59 23.88 13.68
N GLY A 58 -2.68 24.27 12.40
CA GLY A 58 -1.84 25.31 11.79
C GLY A 58 -2.47 26.73 11.70
N PRO A 59 -1.66 27.81 11.67
CA PRO A 59 -2.14 29.13 11.26
C PRO A 59 -2.62 29.08 9.80
N ARG A 60 -3.91 29.37 9.57
CA ARG A 60 -4.58 29.16 8.26
C ARG A 60 -3.88 29.87 7.10
N ASP A 61 -3.36 31.07 7.32
CA ASP A 61 -2.83 31.93 6.26
C ASP A 61 -1.43 31.53 5.76
N SER A 62 -0.65 30.79 6.56
CA SER A 62 0.72 30.37 6.19
C SER A 62 0.83 28.88 5.87
N ILE A 63 0.00 28.04 6.48
CA ILE A 63 0.06 26.58 6.31
C ILE A 63 -0.95 26.09 5.25
N GLY A 64 -2.04 26.82 5.02
CA GLY A 64 -3.08 26.40 4.06
C GLY A 64 -2.57 26.11 2.64
N PRO A 65 -1.78 27.00 2.01
CA PRO A 65 -1.22 26.75 0.67
C PRO A 65 -0.25 25.57 0.62
N PHE A 66 0.39 25.21 1.74
CA PHE A 66 1.24 24.03 1.82
C PHE A 66 0.40 22.76 1.91
N ILE A 67 -0.62 22.73 2.77
CA ILE A 67 -1.51 21.58 2.90
C ILE A 67 -2.25 21.31 1.58
N HIS A 68 -2.75 22.33 0.89
CA HIS A 68 -3.39 22.15 -0.42
C HIS A 68 -2.46 21.48 -1.45
N ARG A 69 -1.18 21.85 -1.49
CA ARG A 69 -0.21 21.17 -2.37
C ARG A 69 0.01 19.71 -2.00
N LEU A 70 -0.04 19.38 -0.71
CA LEU A 70 0.02 17.99 -0.25
C LEU A 70 -1.25 17.20 -0.59
N GLU A 71 -2.42 17.83 -0.48
CA GLU A 71 -3.70 17.24 -0.91
C GLU A 71 -3.67 16.94 -2.42
N GLU A 72 -3.32 17.93 -3.25
CA GLU A 72 -3.21 17.77 -4.71
C GLU A 72 -2.20 16.68 -5.09
N TRP A 73 -1.04 16.65 -4.43
CA TRP A 73 -0.04 15.60 -4.63
C TRP A 73 -0.60 14.22 -4.27
N LEU A 74 -1.26 14.10 -3.12
CA LEU A 74 -1.81 12.83 -2.67
C LEU A 74 -2.94 12.34 -3.59
N VAL A 75 -3.81 13.24 -4.06
CA VAL A 75 -4.84 12.90 -5.07
C VAL A 75 -4.18 12.31 -6.32
N SER A 76 -3.12 12.95 -6.85
CA SER A 76 -2.39 12.42 -8.01
C SER A 76 -1.82 11.02 -7.75
N VAL A 77 -1.24 10.77 -6.57
CA VAL A 77 -0.70 9.45 -6.22
C VAL A 77 -1.79 8.40 -6.12
N LEU A 78 -2.93 8.73 -5.51
CA LEU A 78 -4.05 7.80 -5.36
C LEU A 78 -4.73 7.50 -6.70
N ASP A 79 -4.80 8.48 -7.60
CA ASP A 79 -5.32 8.28 -8.96
C ASP A 79 -4.41 7.40 -9.80
N ASP A 80 -3.09 7.61 -9.75
CA ASP A 80 -2.12 6.74 -10.41
C ASP A 80 -2.24 5.30 -9.87
N ALA A 81 -2.38 5.15 -8.55
CA ALA A 81 -2.57 3.85 -7.91
C ALA A 81 -3.90 3.20 -8.33
N ARG A 82 -4.98 3.97 -8.43
CA ARG A 82 -6.31 3.52 -8.88
C ARG A 82 -6.25 2.99 -10.31
N ASP A 83 -5.59 3.74 -11.20
CA ASP A 83 -5.43 3.36 -12.61
C ASP A 83 -4.53 2.12 -12.75
N ALA A 84 -3.60 1.91 -11.82
CA ALA A 84 -2.82 0.68 -11.68
C ALA A 84 -3.58 -0.48 -11.01
N GLY A 85 -4.84 -0.30 -10.60
CA GLY A 85 -5.67 -1.34 -9.96
C GLY A 85 -5.36 -1.59 -8.48
N CYS A 86 -4.66 -0.66 -7.82
CA CYS A 86 -4.40 -0.73 -6.39
C CYS A 86 -5.65 -0.33 -5.59
N PHE A 87 -5.85 -0.96 -4.44
CA PHE A 87 -6.94 -0.63 -3.51
C PHE A 87 -6.45 0.09 -2.24
N ARG A 88 -5.14 0.14 -2.02
CA ARG A 88 -4.51 0.80 -0.88
C ARG A 88 -3.10 1.24 -1.20
N VAL A 89 -2.70 2.39 -0.66
CA VAL A 89 -1.32 2.90 -0.67
C VAL A 89 -0.89 3.17 0.77
N ILE A 90 0.36 2.86 1.11
CA ILE A 90 0.96 3.09 2.41
C ILE A 90 2.13 4.06 2.24
N LEU A 91 2.06 5.20 2.94
CA LEU A 91 3.01 6.31 2.79
C LEU A 91 3.54 6.79 4.15
N PRO A 92 4.80 7.24 4.22
CA PRO A 92 5.27 8.05 5.34
C PRO A 92 4.68 9.47 5.21
N LEU A 93 3.76 9.82 6.11
CA LEU A 93 3.14 11.16 6.19
C LEU A 93 3.62 11.98 7.41
N GLY A 94 4.49 11.39 8.24
CA GLY A 94 5.11 12.02 9.38
C GLY A 94 6.14 13.07 8.99
N VAL A 95 6.87 13.57 9.98
CA VAL A 95 7.91 14.61 9.79
C VAL A 95 8.84 14.21 8.64
N PRO A 96 9.06 15.09 7.65
CA PRO A 96 9.91 14.77 6.51
C PRO A 96 11.29 14.37 6.99
N TRP A 97 11.78 13.28 6.42
CA TRP A 97 13.14 12.81 6.67
C TRP A 97 14.08 13.88 6.10
N GLN A 98 15.13 14.24 6.83
CA GLN A 98 16.12 15.23 6.35
C GLN A 98 17.01 14.68 5.22
N VAL A 99 16.65 13.52 4.67
CA VAL A 99 17.36 12.82 3.61
C VAL A 99 16.44 12.71 2.39
N PRO A 100 16.96 12.91 1.17
CA PRO A 100 16.18 12.88 -0.06
C PRO A 100 15.94 11.44 -0.52
N VAL A 101 15.37 10.62 0.37
CA VAL A 101 14.96 9.23 0.12
C VAL A 101 13.55 9.05 0.66
N SER A 102 12.71 8.39 -0.11
CA SER A 102 11.30 8.15 0.20
C SER A 102 10.91 6.73 -0.21
N THR A 103 9.78 6.28 0.32
CA THR A 103 9.21 4.98 -0.02
C THR A 103 7.70 5.03 -0.01
N ALA A 104 7.09 4.18 -0.83
CA ALA A 104 5.66 3.98 -0.92
C ALA A 104 5.39 2.50 -1.14
N ILE A 105 4.29 1.99 -0.58
CA ILE A 105 3.83 0.61 -0.81
C ILE A 105 2.42 0.69 -1.40
N SER A 106 2.17 -0.01 -2.50
CA SER A 106 0.86 -0.14 -3.11
C SER A 106 0.38 -1.58 -3.00
N LEU A 107 -0.87 -1.78 -2.62
CA LEU A 107 -1.51 -3.09 -2.55
C LEU A 107 -2.55 -3.23 -3.66
N SER A 108 -2.49 -4.36 -4.36
CA SER A 108 -3.42 -4.71 -5.42
C SER A 108 -3.80 -6.18 -5.33
N PHE A 109 -4.89 -6.55 -6.01
CA PHE A 109 -5.25 -7.94 -6.25
C PHE A 109 -4.98 -8.27 -7.71
N ALA A 110 -4.49 -9.47 -7.97
CA ALA A 110 -4.26 -9.94 -9.32
C ALA A 110 -4.66 -11.42 -9.47
N PRO A 111 -4.94 -11.87 -10.71
CA PRO A 111 -4.93 -13.30 -11.03
C PRO A 111 -3.60 -13.92 -10.60
N ALA A 112 -3.56 -15.25 -10.41
CA ALA A 112 -2.39 -15.98 -9.91
C ALA A 112 -1.09 -15.65 -10.68
N ALA A 113 -0.38 -14.63 -10.20
CA ALA A 113 0.84 -14.10 -10.76
C ALA A 113 1.89 -14.09 -9.65
N ARG A 114 3.00 -14.79 -9.90
CA ARG A 114 4.16 -14.80 -9.02
C ARG A 114 5.17 -13.80 -9.55
N PRO A 115 5.87 -13.05 -8.69
CA PRO A 115 6.97 -12.20 -9.14
C PRO A 115 8.04 -13.06 -9.81
N ALA A 116 8.57 -12.58 -10.94
CA ALA A 116 9.59 -13.29 -11.70
C ALA A 116 10.89 -13.36 -10.88
N GLY A 117 11.43 -14.57 -10.70
CA GLY A 117 12.66 -14.76 -9.91
C GLY A 117 12.48 -14.58 -8.40
N GLY A 118 11.24 -14.52 -7.90
CA GLY A 118 10.97 -14.38 -6.46
C GLY A 118 11.28 -15.64 -5.67
N GLU A 119 11.81 -15.45 -4.46
CA GLU A 119 12.03 -16.50 -3.46
C GLU A 119 10.79 -16.69 -2.58
N GLN A 120 10.64 -17.86 -1.95
CA GLN A 120 9.60 -18.05 -0.95
C GLN A 120 10.05 -17.49 0.40
N ARG A 121 9.15 -16.78 1.06
CA ARG A 121 9.34 -16.23 2.41
C ARG A 121 8.14 -16.56 3.29
N LEU A 122 8.39 -16.90 4.55
CA LEU A 122 7.33 -17.11 5.53
C LEU A 122 6.99 -15.77 6.20
N THR A 123 5.71 -15.41 6.19
CA THR A 123 5.15 -14.19 6.80
C THR A 123 4.02 -14.57 7.76
N ASP A 124 3.48 -13.60 8.51
CA ASP A 124 2.35 -13.84 9.41
C ASP A 124 1.09 -14.28 8.66
N ALA A 125 0.85 -13.73 7.46
CA ALA A 125 -0.18 -14.17 6.51
C ALA A 125 0.11 -15.53 5.83
N GLY A 126 1.21 -16.20 6.18
CA GLY A 126 1.65 -17.47 5.59
C GLY A 126 2.74 -17.31 4.51
N PRO A 127 2.94 -18.31 3.62
CA PRO A 127 3.96 -18.25 2.59
C PRO A 127 3.67 -17.18 1.53
N ALA A 128 4.68 -16.37 1.23
CA ALA A 128 4.69 -15.35 0.19
C ALA A 128 5.81 -15.61 -0.82
N TRP A 129 5.67 -15.10 -2.04
CA TRP A 129 6.80 -14.90 -2.95
C TRP A 129 7.33 -13.49 -2.80
N ARG A 130 8.64 -13.34 -2.71
CA ARG A 130 9.33 -12.07 -2.54
C ARG A 130 10.38 -11.87 -3.64
N ALA A 131 10.41 -10.70 -4.25
CA ALA A 131 11.50 -10.28 -5.12
C ALA A 131 11.98 -8.88 -4.72
N VAL A 132 13.30 -8.67 -4.72
CA VAL A 132 13.89 -7.33 -4.56
C VAL A 132 14.78 -7.06 -5.75
N THR A 133 14.56 -5.90 -6.37
CA THR A 133 15.28 -5.50 -7.58
C THR A 133 15.96 -4.17 -7.31
N ASP A 134 17.28 -4.15 -7.39
CA ASP A 134 18.07 -2.92 -7.45
C ASP A 134 18.04 -2.36 -8.87
N LEU A 135 17.76 -1.07 -8.99
CA LEU A 135 17.65 -0.39 -10.27
C LEU A 135 18.99 0.26 -10.60
N PRO A 136 19.47 0.15 -11.85
CA PRO A 136 20.72 0.77 -12.25
C PRO A 136 20.57 2.29 -12.23
N VAL A 137 21.46 2.96 -11.52
CA VAL A 137 21.56 4.43 -11.46
C VAL A 137 22.90 4.95 -11.97
N ALA A 138 23.67 4.10 -12.66
CA ALA A 138 24.87 4.53 -13.37
C ALA A 138 24.49 5.65 -14.34
N ASP A 139 25.17 6.79 -14.23
CA ASP A 139 24.94 8.02 -15.00
C ASP A 139 23.70 8.85 -14.61
N ALA A 140 23.01 8.51 -13.52
CA ALA A 140 21.95 9.37 -13.00
C ALA A 140 22.53 10.65 -12.39
N ASP A 141 21.87 11.78 -12.62
CA ASP A 141 22.23 13.07 -12.03
C ASP A 141 22.12 12.96 -10.49
N PRO A 142 23.19 13.24 -9.72
CA PRO A 142 23.20 13.13 -8.27
C PRO A 142 22.19 14.06 -7.58
N GLU A 143 21.78 15.15 -8.23
CA GLU A 143 20.77 16.07 -7.69
C GLU A 143 19.33 15.62 -8.00
N SER A 144 19.17 14.66 -8.93
CA SER A 144 17.87 14.16 -9.37
C SER A 144 17.34 13.04 -8.46
N LEU A 145 16.00 12.87 -8.45
CA LEU A 145 15.36 11.72 -7.81
C LEU A 145 15.27 10.56 -8.80
N ALA A 146 15.77 9.40 -8.41
CA ALA A 146 15.70 8.16 -9.17
C ALA A 146 14.97 7.08 -8.36
N LEU A 147 14.36 6.12 -9.07
CA LEU A 147 13.91 4.87 -8.46
C LEU A 147 15.14 4.01 -8.18
N LEU A 148 15.40 3.71 -6.91
CA LEU A 148 16.61 3.01 -6.47
C LEU A 148 16.36 1.50 -6.35
N ARG A 149 15.21 1.12 -5.81
CA ARG A 149 14.87 -0.27 -5.49
C ARG A 149 13.38 -0.51 -5.56
N THR A 150 12.99 -1.71 -6.01
CA THR A 150 11.63 -2.22 -5.87
C THR A 150 11.62 -3.48 -5.02
N ILE A 151 10.53 -3.65 -4.26
CA ILE A 151 10.28 -4.82 -3.42
C ILE A 151 8.88 -5.31 -3.75
N GLU A 152 8.77 -6.54 -4.22
CA GLU A 152 7.52 -7.16 -4.62
C GLU A 152 7.24 -8.33 -3.69
N TYR A 153 6.05 -8.34 -3.09
CA TYR A 153 5.51 -9.51 -2.42
C TYR A 153 4.23 -9.95 -3.10
N ALA A 154 4.03 -11.26 -3.17
CA ALA A 154 2.77 -11.85 -3.59
C ALA A 154 2.35 -12.97 -2.64
N TRP A 155 1.13 -12.87 -2.09
CA TRP A 155 0.53 -13.91 -1.26
C TRP A 155 -0.64 -14.56 -1.98
N PRO A 156 -0.81 -15.88 -1.90
CA PRO A 156 -2.04 -16.52 -2.34
C PRO A 156 -3.19 -16.06 -1.45
N LEU A 157 -4.32 -15.70 -2.06
CA LEU A 157 -5.54 -15.41 -1.31
C LEU A 157 -6.01 -16.67 -0.57
N PRO A 158 -6.47 -16.57 0.70
CA PRO A 158 -6.99 -17.71 1.47
C PRO A 158 -8.06 -18.56 0.77
N ASP A 159 -8.87 -17.97 -0.10
CA ASP A 159 -9.91 -18.66 -0.88
C ASP A 159 -9.40 -19.28 -2.20
N GLY A 160 -8.11 -19.07 -2.52
CA GLY A 160 -7.47 -19.54 -3.75
C GLY A 160 -7.86 -18.78 -5.02
N ALA A 161 -8.63 -17.69 -4.92
CA ALA A 161 -9.19 -16.98 -6.08
C ALA A 161 -8.18 -16.07 -6.81
N GLY A 162 -6.96 -15.93 -6.29
CA GLY A 162 -5.94 -15.04 -6.86
C GLY A 162 -4.78 -14.80 -5.90
N MET A 163 -4.16 -13.64 -6.05
CA MET A 163 -3.05 -13.20 -5.21
C MET A 163 -3.29 -11.77 -4.70
N LEU A 164 -2.83 -11.51 -3.49
CA LEU A 164 -2.54 -10.16 -3.01
C LEU A 164 -1.12 -9.81 -3.44
N ILE A 165 -0.94 -8.68 -4.10
CA ILE A 165 0.37 -8.16 -4.49
C ILE A 165 0.65 -6.89 -3.71
N ALA A 166 1.80 -6.84 -3.04
CA ALA A 166 2.37 -5.60 -2.54
C ALA A 166 3.57 -5.21 -3.41
N PHE A 167 3.53 -4.00 -3.93
CA PHE A 167 4.65 -3.39 -4.65
C PHE A 167 5.14 -2.19 -3.84
N ALA A 168 6.39 -2.23 -3.40
CA ALA A 168 7.04 -1.10 -2.77
C ALA A 168 8.15 -0.54 -3.65
N SER A 169 8.24 0.79 -3.67
CA SER A 169 9.28 1.53 -4.39
C SER A 169 10.07 2.38 -3.40
N ILE A 170 11.40 2.31 -3.47
CA ILE A 170 12.30 3.22 -2.76
C ILE A 170 12.92 4.13 -3.80
N SER A 171 12.68 5.44 -3.65
CA SER A 171 13.18 6.47 -4.56
C SER A 171 13.99 7.51 -3.79
N GLY A 172 15.05 8.03 -4.40
CA GLY A 172 15.89 9.04 -3.77
C GLY A 172 17.01 9.51 -4.67
N GLN A 173 17.91 10.34 -4.12
CA GLN A 173 19.12 10.74 -4.84
C GLN A 173 20.08 9.55 -4.99
N PRO A 174 20.65 9.33 -6.19
CA PRO A 174 21.49 8.17 -6.50
C PRO A 174 22.93 8.36 -6.02
N VAL A 175 23.12 8.80 -4.77
CA VAL A 175 24.43 9.02 -4.16
C VAL A 175 24.73 7.94 -3.11
N ALA A 176 25.98 7.49 -3.07
CA ALA A 176 26.40 6.37 -2.22
C ALA A 176 26.16 6.63 -0.72
N GLU A 177 26.18 7.90 -0.29
CA GLU A 177 25.94 8.31 1.10
C GLU A 177 24.53 7.97 1.58
N PHE A 178 23.54 7.87 0.68
CA PHE A 178 22.17 7.51 1.02
C PHE A 178 21.85 6.02 0.85
N ALA A 179 22.80 5.20 0.37
CA ALA A 179 22.60 3.76 0.26
C ALA A 179 22.19 3.10 1.60
N PRO A 180 22.80 3.44 2.76
CA PRO A 180 22.37 2.89 4.05
C PRO A 180 20.92 3.25 4.41
N VAL A 181 20.41 4.39 3.95
CA VAL A 181 19.01 4.79 4.18
C VAL A 181 18.08 3.94 3.32
N ALA A 182 18.41 3.72 2.04
CA ALA A 182 17.65 2.83 1.16
C ALA A 182 17.62 1.39 1.71
N ASP A 183 18.73 0.90 2.26
CA ASP A 183 18.80 -0.40 2.92
C ASP A 183 17.94 -0.46 4.18
N ALA A 184 17.98 0.57 5.04
CA ALA A 184 17.13 0.64 6.22
C ALA A 184 15.63 0.69 5.85
N LEU A 185 15.26 1.43 4.81
CA LEU A 185 13.89 1.46 4.30
C LEU A 185 13.47 0.11 3.71
N THR A 186 14.40 -0.63 3.11
CA THR A 186 14.15 -2.00 2.62
C THR A 186 13.76 -2.90 3.78
N VAL A 187 14.57 -2.91 4.85
CA VAL A 187 14.28 -3.70 6.06
C VAL A 187 12.94 -3.29 6.68
N LEU A 188 12.64 -1.99 6.74
CA LEU A 188 11.38 -1.50 7.28
C LEU A 188 10.18 -1.98 6.45
N VAL A 189 10.26 -1.85 5.12
CA VAL A 189 9.22 -2.31 4.20
C VAL A 189 9.00 -3.82 4.35
N GLU A 190 10.07 -4.60 4.34
CA GLU A 190 9.97 -6.06 4.55
C GLU A 190 9.35 -6.39 5.91
N THR A 191 9.71 -5.66 6.97
CA THR A 191 9.14 -5.87 8.30
C THR A 191 7.63 -5.61 8.31
N MET A 192 7.19 -4.54 7.65
CA MET A 192 5.77 -4.22 7.54
C MET A 192 5.00 -5.26 6.71
N LEU A 193 5.59 -5.75 5.62
CA LEU A 193 4.98 -6.74 4.74
C LEU A 193 4.99 -8.15 5.35
N ASP A 194 6.04 -8.52 6.07
CA ASP A 194 6.11 -9.79 6.79
C ASP A 194 5.07 -9.86 7.93
N ALA A 195 4.72 -8.71 8.52
CA ALA A 195 3.69 -8.58 9.55
C ALA A 195 2.26 -8.39 9.00
N LEU A 196 2.07 -8.47 7.68
CA LEU A 196 0.74 -8.48 7.08
C LEU A 196 0.02 -9.76 7.53
N ASP A 197 -1.24 -9.61 7.94
CA ASP A 197 -2.09 -10.74 8.32
C ASP A 197 -3.43 -10.69 7.56
N TRP A 198 -4.07 -11.83 7.40
CA TRP A 198 -5.40 -11.89 6.81
C TRP A 198 -6.44 -11.39 7.81
N PRO A 199 -7.46 -10.64 7.38
CA PRO A 199 -8.56 -10.31 8.28
C PRO A 199 -9.19 -11.62 8.77
N PRO A 200 -9.59 -11.71 10.05
CA PRO A 200 -10.25 -12.90 10.54
C PRO A 200 -11.46 -13.17 9.64
N SER A 201 -11.49 -14.37 9.05
CA SER A 201 -12.57 -14.78 8.14
C SER A 201 -13.89 -14.48 8.83
N GLY A 202 -14.62 -13.48 8.31
CA GLY A 202 -15.84 -13.01 8.92
C GLY A 202 -16.74 -14.22 9.18
N GLY A 203 -17.04 -14.47 10.45
CA GLY A 203 -18.04 -15.44 10.81
C GLY A 203 -19.27 -15.10 9.98
N ALA A 204 -19.77 -16.07 9.20
CA ALA A 204 -21.15 -16.01 8.76
C ALA A 204 -21.97 -15.61 10.00
N PRO A 205 -22.93 -14.68 9.92
CA PRO A 205 -23.85 -14.50 11.02
C PRO A 205 -24.36 -15.91 11.31
N SER A 206 -24.04 -16.46 12.48
CA SER A 206 -24.64 -17.71 12.91
C SER A 206 -26.11 -17.45 12.74
N ALA A 207 -26.73 -18.18 11.80
CA ALA A 207 -28.16 -18.28 11.74
C ALA A 207 -28.53 -18.68 13.15
N THR A 208 -29.00 -17.69 13.93
CA THR A 208 -29.50 -17.92 15.26
C THR A 208 -30.64 -18.86 14.99
N ALA A 209 -30.42 -20.15 15.26
CA ALA A 209 -31.48 -21.13 15.18
C ALA A 209 -32.66 -20.52 15.94
N PRO A 210 -33.86 -20.42 15.32
CA PRO A 210 -34.99 -19.85 16.01
C PRO A 210 -35.13 -20.55 17.35
N ALA A 211 -35.23 -19.76 18.42
CA ALA A 211 -35.41 -20.26 19.77
C ALA A 211 -36.53 -21.30 19.76
N PRO A 212 -36.38 -22.45 20.47
CA PRO A 212 -37.45 -23.41 20.55
C PRO A 212 -38.69 -22.70 21.10
N THR A 213 -39.76 -22.69 20.30
CA THR A 213 -41.07 -22.20 20.70
C THR A 213 -41.46 -22.95 21.96
N ARG A 214 -41.65 -22.21 23.05
CA ARG A 214 -42.10 -22.72 24.33
C ARG A 214 -43.60 -23.04 24.23
N GLU A 215 -43.94 -24.05 23.44
CA GLU A 215 -45.33 -24.48 23.23
C GLU A 215 -45.41 -26.00 23.03
N GLU A 216 -44.64 -26.77 23.79
CA GLU A 216 -44.84 -28.21 23.94
C GLU A 216 -44.44 -28.66 25.36
N ALA A 217 -45.08 -28.05 26.35
CA ALA A 217 -45.03 -28.49 27.74
C ALA A 217 -46.37 -28.27 28.44
N THR A 218 -47.48 -28.57 27.74
CA THR A 218 -48.75 -28.96 28.36
C THR A 218 -49.68 -29.52 27.29
N ARG A 219 -49.58 -30.83 27.05
CA ARG A 219 -50.69 -31.72 26.74
C ARG A 219 -50.25 -33.17 26.88
#